data_AF-A0A940SJ85-F1
#
_entry.id   AF-A0A940SJ85-F1
#
_cell.length_a   1.000
_cell.length_b   1.000
_cell.length_c   1.000
_cell.angle_alpha   90.00
_cell.angle_beta   90.00
_cell.angle_gamma   90.00
#
_symmetry.space_group_name_H-M   'P 1'
#
loop_
_entity.id
_entity.type
_entity.pdbx_description
1 polymer ?
#
loop_
_entity_poly.entity_id
_entity_poly.type
_entity_poly.pdbx_seq_one_letter_code
_entity_poly.pdbx_strand_id
1 'polypeptide(L)'
;MDTDTAQLSVNGVTVTPQESNYPPNTKRIVFKWKNDTNKQLLCEQSFGIQKKINGKWEDVYPDVAVGFSQEQIILDAHTQITHIYEISKYTNEIPIGQYRVISPVLVPVKKNTYDSQILSGEFPID
;
A
#
# COMPACT_ATOMS: atom_id res chain seq x y z
N MET A 1 -18.78 -0.96 -11.71
CA MET A 1 -17.78 -1.83 -12.35
C MET A 1 -16.83 -2.26 -11.27
N ASP A 2 -16.86 -3.56 -10.91
CA ASP A 2 -15.93 -4.20 -9.98
C ASP A 2 -14.55 -4.27 -10.66
N THR A 3 -13.75 -3.22 -10.51
CA THR A 3 -12.37 -3.23 -10.99
C THR A 3 -11.50 -3.42 -9.76
N ASP A 4 -10.95 -4.61 -9.59
CA ASP A 4 -9.98 -4.88 -8.53
C ASP A 4 -8.82 -3.88 -8.67
N THR A 5 -8.66 -2.99 -7.69
CA THR A 5 -7.65 -1.93 -7.70
C THR A 5 -6.24 -2.49 -7.91
N ALA A 6 -5.98 -3.76 -7.54
CA ALA A 6 -4.73 -4.46 -7.80
C ALA A 6 -4.32 -4.50 -9.29
N GLN A 7 -5.27 -4.37 -10.23
CA GLN A 7 -4.97 -4.31 -11.66
C GLN A 7 -4.15 -3.06 -12.06
N LEU A 8 -4.11 -2.04 -11.21
CA LEU A 8 -3.31 -0.83 -11.40
C LEU A 8 -1.91 -0.94 -10.76
N SER A 9 -1.48 -2.13 -10.33
CA SER A 9 -0.20 -2.30 -9.64
C SER A 9 0.99 -2.07 -10.57
N VAL A 10 2.05 -1.46 -10.03
CA VAL A 10 3.29 -1.26 -10.78
C VAL A 10 3.98 -2.60 -11.08
N ASN A 11 4.03 -2.96 -12.36
CA ASN A 11 4.78 -4.12 -12.81
C ASN A 11 6.27 -3.98 -12.47
N GLY A 12 6.85 -5.01 -11.86
CA GLY A 12 8.26 -5.02 -11.43
C GLY A 12 8.51 -4.38 -10.06
N VAL A 13 7.45 -4.06 -9.30
CA VAL A 13 7.57 -3.71 -7.88
C VAL A 13 6.95 -4.81 -7.05
N THR A 14 7.69 -5.28 -6.05
CA THR A 14 7.21 -6.27 -5.08
C THR A 14 6.97 -5.59 -3.73
N VAL A 15 5.83 -5.89 -3.13
CA VAL A 15 5.45 -5.40 -1.80
C VAL A 15 5.19 -6.62 -0.93
N THR A 16 6.00 -6.82 0.09
CA THR A 16 5.93 -8.02 0.94
C THR A 16 5.81 -7.62 2.41
N PRO A 17 4.83 -8.16 3.16
CA PRO A 17 4.74 -7.86 4.58
C PRO A 17 5.98 -8.41 5.28
N GLN A 18 6.45 -7.68 6.29
CA GLN A 18 7.59 -8.13 7.08
C GLN A 18 7.21 -9.36 7.93
N GLU A 19 6.00 -9.35 8.46
CA GLU A 19 5.47 -10.44 9.28
C GLU A 19 4.51 -11.28 8.46
N SER A 20 4.48 -12.58 8.75
CA SER A 20 3.51 -13.50 8.14
C SER A 20 2.10 -13.37 8.73
N ASN A 21 1.99 -12.84 9.94
CA ASN A 21 0.72 -12.54 10.60
C ASN A 21 0.87 -11.38 11.61
N TYR A 22 -0.24 -10.67 11.83
CA TYR A 22 -0.33 -9.56 12.78
C TYR A 22 -1.50 -9.76 13.75
N PRO A 23 -1.34 -9.41 15.04
CA PRO A 23 -2.44 -9.54 16.01
C PRO A 23 -3.51 -8.45 15.81
N PRO A 24 -4.76 -8.64 16.28
CA PRO A 24 -5.85 -7.65 16.17
C PRO A 24 -5.54 -6.28 16.78
N ASN A 25 -4.66 -6.24 17.79
CA ASN A 25 -4.23 -5.00 18.44
C ASN A 25 -3.01 -4.34 17.77
N THR A 26 -2.61 -4.82 16.57
CA THR A 26 -1.47 -4.25 15.86
C THR A 26 -1.72 -2.78 15.53
N LYS A 27 -0.71 -1.95 15.78
CA LYS A 27 -0.77 -0.51 15.51
C LYS A 27 -0.10 -0.14 14.20
N ARG A 28 0.76 -1.03 13.68
CA ARG A 28 1.63 -0.80 12.55
C ARG A 28 1.73 -2.05 11.70
N ILE A 29 1.69 -1.88 10.39
CA ILE A 29 2.05 -2.92 9.43
C ILE A 29 3.31 -2.47 8.70
N VAL A 30 4.28 -3.37 8.58
CA VAL A 30 5.59 -3.05 7.99
C VAL A 30 5.74 -3.84 6.71
N PHE A 31 6.06 -3.16 5.62
CA PHE A 31 6.29 -3.77 4.31
C PHE A 31 7.70 -3.50 3.83
N LYS A 32 8.26 -4.45 3.10
CA LYS A 32 9.39 -4.22 2.21
C LYS A 32 8.85 -3.87 0.83
N TRP A 33 9.22 -2.71 0.31
CA TRP A 33 8.96 -2.33 -1.07
C TRP A 33 10.26 -2.52 -1.86
N LYS A 34 10.22 -3.34 -2.89
CA LYS A 34 11.36 -3.62 -3.76
C LYS A 34 11.01 -3.22 -5.18
N ASN A 35 11.76 -2.28 -5.74
CA ASN A 35 11.59 -1.80 -7.10
C ASN A 35 12.66 -2.42 -7.99
N ASP A 36 12.29 -3.42 -8.79
CA ASP A 36 13.18 -4.07 -9.75
C ASP A 36 13.14 -3.38 -11.14
N THR A 37 12.46 -2.24 -11.25
CA THR A 37 12.37 -1.49 -12.50
C THR A 37 13.57 -0.56 -12.68
N ASN A 38 13.75 -0.06 -13.90
CA ASN A 38 14.73 0.98 -14.23
C ASN A 38 14.24 2.41 -13.92
N LYS A 39 13.08 2.56 -13.24
CA LYS A 39 12.45 3.85 -13.00
C LYS A 39 12.41 4.15 -11.50
N GLN A 40 12.69 5.40 -11.15
CA GLN A 40 12.37 5.92 -9.82
C GLN A 40 10.85 6.12 -9.72
N LEU A 41 10.28 5.79 -8.56
CA LEU A 41 8.86 5.94 -8.28
C LEU A 41 8.65 7.00 -7.19
N LEU A 42 7.61 7.81 -7.35
CA LEU A 42 7.19 8.78 -6.33
C LEU A 42 5.94 8.24 -5.65
N CYS A 43 6.08 7.77 -4.42
CA CYS A 43 5.00 7.21 -3.64
C CYS A 43 4.38 8.28 -2.73
N GLU A 44 3.06 8.32 -2.69
CA GLU A 44 2.35 9.14 -1.73
C GLU A 44 2.41 8.52 -0.33
N GLN A 45 2.34 9.35 0.72
CA GLN A 45 2.16 8.84 2.09
C GLN A 45 0.73 8.40 2.38
N SER A 46 -0.21 8.78 1.52
CA SER A 46 -1.59 8.33 1.59
C SER A 46 -1.65 6.82 1.33
N PHE A 47 -2.57 6.14 2.01
CA PHE A 47 -2.85 4.75 1.73
C PHE A 47 -4.30 4.40 2.10
N GLY A 48 -4.87 3.47 1.35
CA GLY A 48 -6.12 2.80 1.67
C GLY A 48 -5.87 1.45 2.34
N ILE A 49 -6.86 0.98 3.10
CA ILE A 49 -6.91 -0.38 3.63
C ILE A 49 -8.17 -1.04 3.10
N GLN A 50 -7.99 -2.21 2.50
CA GLN A 50 -9.07 -3.04 2.01
C GLN A 50 -9.10 -4.36 2.75
N LYS A 51 -10.31 -4.87 3.01
CA LYS A 51 -10.56 -6.20 3.58
C LYS A 51 -11.16 -7.11 2.51
N LYS A 52 -10.78 -8.38 2.53
CA LYS A 52 -11.40 -9.40 1.69
C LYS A 52 -12.72 -9.86 2.33
N ILE A 53 -13.84 -9.52 1.72
CA ILE A 53 -15.21 -9.86 2.14
C ILE A 53 -15.88 -10.60 0.99
N ASN A 54 -16.37 -11.82 1.23
CA ASN A 54 -17.01 -12.65 0.21
C ASN A 54 -16.20 -12.81 -1.09
N GLY A 55 -14.87 -12.89 -0.96
CA GLY A 55 -13.94 -13.01 -2.08
C GLY A 55 -13.61 -11.71 -2.82
N LYS A 56 -14.23 -10.58 -2.43
CA LYS A 56 -13.98 -9.25 -3.00
C LYS A 56 -13.21 -8.36 -2.04
N TRP A 57 -12.45 -7.43 -2.57
CA TRP A 57 -11.74 -6.43 -1.79
C TRP A 57 -12.61 -5.19 -1.60
N GLU A 58 -12.86 -4.81 -0.35
CA GLU A 58 -13.71 -3.67 0.01
C GLU A 58 -12.95 -2.70 0.92
N ASP A 59 -13.11 -1.39 0.69
CA ASP A 59 -12.52 -0.35 1.54
C ASP A 59 -13.19 -0.35 2.91
N VAL A 60 -12.40 -0.43 3.99
CA VAL A 60 -12.92 -0.54 5.36
C VAL A 60 -12.77 0.73 6.20
N TYR A 61 -11.97 1.71 5.73
CA TYR A 61 -11.78 2.99 6.41
C TYR A 61 -11.69 4.19 5.43
N PRO A 62 -12.66 4.38 4.53
CA PRO A 62 -12.58 5.38 3.45
C PRO A 62 -12.49 6.82 3.97
N ASP A 63 -13.08 7.13 5.12
CA ASP A 63 -13.21 8.50 5.65
C ASP A 63 -11.95 9.04 6.34
N VAL A 64 -10.95 8.19 6.60
CA VAL A 64 -9.74 8.55 7.37
C VAL A 64 -8.51 8.70 6.45
N ALA A 65 -8.69 8.51 5.14
CA ALA A 65 -7.66 8.69 4.13
C ALA A 65 -7.36 10.18 3.85
N VAL A 66 -6.93 10.93 4.86
CA VAL A 66 -6.48 12.32 4.68
C VAL A 66 -5.30 12.62 5.60
N GLY A 67 -4.16 12.03 5.25
CA GLY A 67 -2.85 12.39 5.79
C GLY A 67 -1.96 12.91 4.68
N PHE A 68 -2.20 14.13 4.19
CA PHE A 68 -1.21 14.83 3.39
C PHE A 68 -0.05 15.23 4.29
N SER A 69 1.03 14.47 4.23
CA SER A 69 2.34 14.95 4.61
C SER A 69 3.03 15.44 3.33
N GLN A 70 3.74 16.57 3.41
CA GLN A 70 4.45 17.18 2.27
C GLN A 70 5.64 16.33 1.77
N GLU A 71 5.96 15.22 2.44
CA GLU A 71 7.13 14.40 2.14
C GLU A 71 6.75 13.24 1.20
N GLN A 72 7.10 13.37 -0.08
CA GLN A 72 7.03 12.25 -1.04
C GLN A 72 8.02 11.16 -0.63
N ILE A 73 7.59 9.90 -0.68
CA ILE A 73 8.49 8.77 -0.49
C ILE A 73 9.08 8.44 -1.86
N ILE A 74 10.41 8.47 -1.94
CA ILE A 74 11.13 8.14 -3.16
C ILE A 74 11.54 6.66 -3.09
N LEU A 75 11.16 5.89 -4.11
CA LEU A 75 11.62 4.51 -4.28
C LEU A 75 12.46 4.42 -5.57
N ASP A 76 13.77 4.47 -5.39
CA ASP A 76 14.73 4.45 -6.50
C ASP A 76 14.72 3.12 -7.27
N ALA A 77 15.14 3.18 -8.53
CA ALA A 77 15.33 2.01 -9.37
C ALA A 77 16.29 1.01 -8.73
N HIS A 78 15.96 -0.29 -8.76
CA HIS A 78 16.76 -1.39 -8.21
C HIS A 78 17.04 -1.29 -6.70
N THR A 79 16.19 -0.59 -5.96
CA THR A 79 16.33 -0.44 -4.50
C THR A 79 15.21 -1.14 -3.74
N GLN A 80 15.46 -1.30 -2.44
CA GLN A 80 14.47 -1.78 -1.49
C GLN A 80 14.43 -0.85 -0.29
N ILE A 81 13.23 -0.50 0.14
CA ILE A 81 13.00 0.25 1.38
C ILE A 81 12.05 -0.52 2.31
N THR A 82 12.12 -0.18 3.59
CA THR A 82 11.10 -0.58 4.56
C THR A 82 10.13 0.59 4.72
N HIS A 83 8.84 0.32 4.54
CA HIS A 83 7.78 1.30 4.75
C HIS A 83 6.84 0.84 5.87
N ILE A 84 6.40 1.79 6.70
CA ILE A 84 5.59 1.54 7.90
C ILE A 84 4.24 2.24 7.73
N TYR A 85 3.17 1.46 7.81
CA TYR A 85 1.80 1.94 7.81
C TYR A 85 1.27 2.00 9.24
N GLU A 86 1.00 3.21 9.73
CA GLU A 86 0.41 3.46 11.05
C GLU A 86 -1.11 3.24 11.00
N ILE A 87 -1.57 2.01 11.27
CA ILE A 87 -3.00 1.66 11.25
C ILE A 87 -3.74 2.16 12.50
N SER A 88 -3.02 2.46 13.58
CA SER A 88 -3.60 3.06 14.79
C SER A 88 -4.35 4.39 14.57
N LYS A 89 -4.13 5.05 13.43
CA LYS A 89 -4.89 6.23 13.01
C LYS A 89 -6.35 5.91 12.64
N TYR A 90 -6.65 4.66 12.28
CA TYR A 90 -7.93 4.23 11.73
C TYR A 90 -8.74 3.41 12.74
N THR A 91 -8.07 2.59 13.55
CA THR A 91 -8.72 1.78 14.59
C THR A 91 -7.73 1.39 15.69
N ASN A 92 -8.24 1.11 16.88
CA ASN A 92 -7.46 0.51 17.98
C ASN A 92 -7.47 -1.03 17.97
N GLU A 93 -8.39 -1.62 17.20
CA GLU A 93 -8.54 -3.07 17.05
C GLU A 93 -9.05 -3.37 15.63
N ILE A 94 -8.29 -4.18 14.89
CA ILE A 94 -8.66 -4.62 13.54
C ILE A 94 -9.28 -6.01 13.66
N PRO A 95 -10.51 -6.23 13.16
CA PRO A 95 -11.10 -7.56 13.17
C PRO A 95 -10.24 -8.57 12.40
N ILE A 96 -10.26 -9.83 12.83
CA ILE A 96 -9.59 -10.93 12.13
C ILE A 96 -10.00 -10.98 10.64
N GLY A 97 -9.04 -11.29 9.77
CA GLY A 97 -9.29 -11.47 8.35
C GLY A 97 -8.09 -11.17 7.45
N GLN A 98 -8.33 -11.20 6.14
CA GLN A 98 -7.34 -10.90 5.12
C GLN A 98 -7.47 -9.46 4.66
N TYR A 99 -6.36 -8.73 4.70
CA TYR A 99 -6.30 -7.31 4.39
C TYR A 99 -5.26 -7.03 3.32
N ARG A 100 -5.36 -5.85 2.70
CA ARG A 100 -4.29 -5.28 1.89
C ARG A 100 -4.20 -3.78 2.06
N VAL A 101 -2.98 -3.27 1.97
CA VAL A 101 -2.71 -1.84 1.81
C VAL A 101 -2.69 -1.48 0.33
N ILE A 102 -3.16 -0.27 0.01
CA ILE A 102 -3.12 0.31 -1.33
C ILE A 102 -2.46 1.68 -1.21
N SER A 103 -1.27 1.84 -1.78
CA SER A 103 -0.53 3.10 -1.79
C SER A 103 -0.47 3.66 -3.20
N PRO A 104 -0.97 4.88 -3.46
CA PRO A 104 -0.81 5.54 -4.74
C PRO A 104 0.67 5.81 -5.04
N VAL A 105 1.04 5.64 -6.32
CA VAL A 105 2.39 5.88 -6.81
C VAL A 105 2.35 6.50 -8.19
N LEU A 106 3.26 7.44 -8.44
CA LEU A 106 3.47 8.08 -9.72
C LEU A 106 4.67 7.43 -10.42
N VAL A 107 4.42 6.87 -11.60
CA VAL A 107 5.43 6.21 -12.43
C VAL A 107 5.82 7.13 -13.59
N PRO A 108 7.08 7.55 -13.72
CA PRO A 108 7.50 8.39 -14.84
C PRO A 108 7.32 7.69 -16.19
N VAL A 109 6.67 8.36 -17.13
CA VAL A 109 6.56 7.89 -18.54
C VAL A 109 7.40 8.72 -19.49
N LYS A 110 7.55 10.02 -19.24
CA LYS A 110 8.44 10.95 -19.94
C LYS A 110 8.70 12.17 -19.04
N LYS A 111 9.55 13.10 -19.49
CA LYS A 111 9.86 14.32 -18.74
C LYS A 111 8.58 15.03 -18.31
N ASN A 112 8.42 15.22 -16.99
CA ASN A 112 7.27 15.86 -16.36
C ASN A 112 5.90 15.21 -16.67
N THR A 113 5.86 13.92 -16.99
CA THR A 113 4.60 13.18 -17.16
C THR A 113 4.69 11.85 -16.42
N TYR A 114 3.65 11.57 -15.65
CA TYR A 114 3.56 10.41 -14.78
C TYR A 114 2.24 9.70 -15.00
N ASP A 115 2.28 8.37 -14.94
CA ASP A 115 1.08 7.54 -14.83
C ASP A 115 0.81 7.29 -13.35
N SER A 116 -0.46 7.38 -12.96
CA SER A 116 -0.90 6.99 -11.62
C SER A 116 -1.13 5.48 -11.58
N GLN A 117 -0.47 4.83 -10.63
CA GLN A 117 -0.55 3.40 -10.36
C GLN A 117 -0.61 3.18 -8.85
N ILE A 118 -0.60 1.92 -8.41
CA ILE A 118 -0.59 1.59 -6.99
C ILE A 118 0.54 0.62 -6.62
N LEU A 119 0.91 0.65 -5.35
CA LEU A 119 1.58 -0.44 -4.67
C LEU A 119 0.55 -1.16 -3.80
N SER A 120 0.50 -2.49 -3.87
CA SER A 120 -0.42 -3.30 -3.07
C SER A 120 0.32 -4.41 -2.35
N GLY A 121 0.06 -4.54 -1.05
CA GLY A 121 0.61 -5.58 -0.20
C GLY A 121 -0.47 -6.20 0.66
N GLU A 122 -0.59 -7.52 0.63
CA GLU A 122 -1.54 -8.27 1.45
C GLU A 122 -0.94 -8.63 2.81
N PHE A 123 -1.77 -8.68 3.84
CA PHE A 123 -1.39 -9.09 5.20
C PHE A 123 -2.60 -9.68 5.94
N PRO A 124 -2.42 -10.75 6.73
CA PRO A 124 -3.47 -11.26 7.59
C PRO A 124 -3.47 -10.59 8.98
N ILE A 125 -4.65 -10.60 9.60
CA ILE A 125 -4.86 -10.33 11.01
C ILE A 125 -5.45 -11.59 11.64
N ASP A 126 -4.74 -12.22 12.58
CA ASP A 126 -5.21 -13.39 13.36
C ASP A 126 -5.04 -13.20 14.87
#